data_AF-A0A318D0L7-F1
#
_entry.id   AF-A0A318D0L7-F1
#
_cell.length_a   1.000
_cell.length_b   1.000
_cell.length_c   1.000
_cell.angle_alpha   90.00
_cell.angle_beta   90.00
_cell.angle_gamma   90.00
#
_symmetry.space_group_name_H-M   'P 1'
#
loop_
_entity.id
_entity.type
_entity.pdbx_description
1 polymer ?
#
loop_
_entity_poly.entity_id
_entity_poly.type
_entity_poly.pdbx_seq_one_letter_code
_entity_poly.pdbx_strand_id
1 'polypeptide(L)'
;MSAKALDSKPIVHLLKANKIATLDELKRALRTRSTMTVFRKLTSIGYLSSYSHRGKYYTIPKIAKFDQTGLWSWHSIWFSKFGNLVETAKEFVDSSMAGFTVKELEQTLHVEAQHTLLKLFQAKRIYRKKISGLYVYVAFDPTKRKSQIAMRKSSASQFEFDLSYELKALSEELKAAIILFFSLLNEKQRRLYAGLEAFKLGYGGDKKIAQLLGLDVHTVAKGRQDLFTGQIEEQRIRQEGAGRKPVEKKIRKSSKRSKNY
;
A
#
# COMPACT_ATOMS: atom_id res chain seq x y z
N MET A 1 45.57 -4.31 -34.39
CA MET A 1 45.53 -5.79 -34.26
C MET A 1 44.09 -6.25 -34.15
N SER A 2 43.76 -7.27 -34.93
CA SER A 2 42.43 -7.58 -35.47
C SER A 2 41.33 -7.83 -34.44
N ALA A 3 40.14 -7.32 -34.73
CA ALA A 3 38.90 -7.53 -34.01
C ALA A 3 38.56 -9.02 -33.97
N LYS A 4 38.94 -9.70 -32.87
CA LYS A 4 38.46 -11.04 -32.55
C LYS A 4 36.94 -10.97 -32.53
N ALA A 5 36.30 -11.58 -33.53
CA ALA A 5 34.85 -11.65 -33.68
C ALA A 5 34.20 -11.82 -32.30
N LEU A 6 33.26 -10.94 -31.95
CA LEU A 6 32.57 -10.95 -30.66
C LEU A 6 31.73 -12.23 -30.54
N ASP A 7 32.38 -13.34 -30.18
CA ASP A 7 31.67 -14.59 -30.01
C ASP A 7 30.84 -14.51 -28.72
N SER A 8 29.54 -14.27 -28.90
CA SER A 8 28.52 -14.24 -27.86
C SER A 8 27.85 -15.61 -27.67
N LYS A 9 28.23 -16.63 -28.46
CA LYS A 9 27.69 -18.00 -28.37
C LYS A 9 27.78 -18.61 -26.97
N PRO A 10 28.88 -18.44 -26.18
CA PRO A 10 28.94 -19.00 -24.83
C PRO A 10 27.88 -18.44 -23.88
N ILE A 11 27.58 -17.14 -24.00
CA ILE A 11 26.52 -16.49 -23.19
C ILE A 11 25.15 -17.01 -23.61
N VAL A 12 24.90 -17.06 -24.92
CA VAL A 12 23.61 -17.53 -25.45
C VAL A 12 23.35 -18.98 -25.05
N HIS A 13 24.37 -19.85 -25.10
CA HIS A 13 24.25 -21.24 -24.69
C HIS A 13 23.92 -21.36 -23.19
N LEU A 14 24.65 -20.63 -22.35
CA LEU A 14 24.41 -20.63 -20.90
C LEU A 14 22.99 -20.13 -20.57
N LEU A 15 22.56 -19.03 -21.19
CA LEU A 15 21.23 -18.49 -20.98
C LEU A 15 20.13 -19.41 -21.51
N LYS A 16 20.35 -20.15 -22.60
CA LYS A 16 19.38 -21.16 -23.07
C LYS A 16 19.25 -22.33 -22.10
N ALA A 17 20.34 -22.75 -21.47
CA ALA A 17 20.33 -23.85 -20.49
C ALA A 17 19.69 -23.43 -19.16
N ASN A 18 20.12 -22.28 -18.61
CA ASN A 18 19.77 -21.87 -17.24
C ASN A 18 18.66 -20.81 -17.15
N LYS A 19 18.20 -20.28 -18.30
CA LYS A 19 17.23 -19.17 -18.48
C LYS A 19 17.69 -17.81 -17.98
N ILE A 20 18.46 -17.76 -16.90
CA ILE A 20 19.04 -16.57 -16.30
C ILE A 20 20.50 -16.82 -15.92
N ALA A 21 21.27 -15.75 -15.77
CA ALA A 21 22.64 -15.82 -15.29
C ALA A 21 23.01 -14.61 -14.44
N THR A 22 23.91 -14.81 -13.48
CA THR A 22 24.57 -13.72 -12.74
C THR A 22 25.80 -13.20 -13.48
N LEU A 23 26.29 -12.02 -13.09
CA LEU A 23 27.52 -11.47 -13.68
C LEU A 23 28.72 -12.42 -13.54
N ASP A 24 28.84 -13.12 -12.42
CA ASP A 24 29.96 -14.04 -12.15
C ASP A 24 29.88 -15.33 -12.98
N GLU A 25 28.68 -15.83 -13.26
CA GLU A 25 28.46 -16.93 -14.20
C GLU A 25 28.83 -16.53 -15.63
N LEU A 26 28.45 -15.32 -16.05
CA LEU A 26 28.80 -14.80 -17.36
C LEU A 26 30.31 -14.58 -17.52
N LYS A 27 30.98 -14.09 -16.48
CA LYS A 27 32.46 -13.98 -16.43
C LYS A 27 33.13 -15.35 -16.58
N ARG A 28 32.64 -16.36 -15.87
CA ARG A 28 33.13 -17.74 -15.96
C ARG A 28 32.93 -18.33 -17.36
N ALA A 29 31.75 -18.16 -17.94
CA ALA A 29 31.43 -18.65 -19.29
C ALA A 29 32.29 -18.00 -20.39
N LEU A 30 32.61 -16.71 -20.22
CA LEU A 30 33.46 -15.97 -21.15
C LEU A 30 34.96 -16.07 -20.85
N ARG A 31 35.34 -16.75 -19.75
CA ARG A 31 36.72 -16.81 -19.23
C ARG A 31 37.36 -15.42 -19.14
N THR A 32 36.60 -14.44 -18.66
CA THR A 32 37.06 -13.05 -18.53
C THR A 32 36.85 -12.52 -17.13
N ARG A 33 37.78 -11.69 -16.66
CA ARG A 33 37.61 -10.91 -15.42
C ARG A 33 36.98 -9.54 -15.69
N SER A 34 36.95 -9.11 -16.96
CA SER A 34 36.49 -7.78 -17.37
C SER A 34 34.96 -7.71 -17.44
N THR A 35 34.37 -6.99 -16.49
CA THR A 35 32.92 -6.66 -16.47
C THR A 35 32.50 -5.95 -17.77
N MET A 36 33.31 -5.01 -18.27
CA MET A 36 33.03 -4.27 -19.50
C MET A 36 32.96 -5.18 -20.73
N THR A 37 33.77 -6.25 -20.76
CA THR A 37 33.73 -7.22 -21.86
C THR A 37 32.45 -8.04 -21.85
N VAL A 38 31.97 -8.41 -20.65
CA VAL A 38 30.67 -9.09 -20.49
C VAL A 38 29.55 -8.19 -20.97
N PHE A 39 29.49 -6.94 -20.50
CA PHE A 39 28.43 -6.01 -20.90
C PHE A 39 28.45 -5.68 -22.39
N ARG A 40 29.62 -5.49 -23.02
CA ARG A 40 29.70 -5.28 -24.48
C ARG A 40 29.07 -6.44 -25.25
N LYS A 41 29.33 -7.68 -24.84
CA LYS A 41 28.73 -8.87 -25.45
C LYS A 41 27.24 -8.99 -25.14
N LEU A 42 26.81 -8.72 -23.91
CA LEU A 42 25.40 -8.70 -23.53
C LEU A 42 24.60 -7.65 -24.33
N THR A 43 25.15 -6.45 -24.50
CA THR A 43 24.53 -5.39 -25.29
C THR A 43 24.36 -5.80 -26.75
N SER A 44 25.35 -6.49 -27.35
CA SER A 44 25.23 -6.99 -28.73
C SER A 44 24.11 -8.01 -28.97
N ILE A 45 23.61 -8.66 -27.90
CA ILE A 45 22.52 -9.65 -27.99
C ILE A 45 21.20 -9.12 -27.43
N GLY A 46 21.11 -7.82 -27.11
CA GLY A 46 19.89 -7.20 -26.60
C GLY A 46 19.42 -7.77 -25.26
N TYR A 47 20.35 -7.99 -24.33
CA TYR A 47 20.03 -8.56 -23.02
C TYR A 47 19.01 -7.75 -22.22
N LEU A 48 18.37 -8.41 -21.26
CA LEU A 48 17.53 -7.82 -20.24
C LEU A 48 18.14 -8.05 -18.86
N SER A 49 17.97 -7.09 -17.96
CA SER A 49 18.33 -7.20 -16.55
C SER A 49 17.07 -7.36 -15.72
N SER A 50 17.16 -8.09 -14.61
CA SER A 50 16.04 -8.25 -13.68
C SER A 50 15.70 -6.90 -13.07
N TYR A 51 14.43 -6.51 -13.08
CA TYR A 51 14.04 -5.31 -12.32
C TYR A 51 13.96 -5.61 -10.81
N SER A 52 13.82 -6.88 -10.46
CA SER A 52 13.96 -7.39 -9.08
C SER A 52 15.42 -7.60 -8.69
N HIS A 53 15.67 -7.88 -7.40
CA HIS A 53 17.00 -8.24 -6.87
C HIS A 53 18.11 -7.26 -7.25
N ARG A 54 17.77 -5.97 -7.47
CA ARG A 54 18.68 -4.89 -7.85
C ARG A 54 19.44 -5.13 -9.18
N GLY A 55 18.83 -5.80 -10.16
CA GLY A 55 19.48 -5.96 -11.48
C GLY A 55 20.60 -7.00 -11.54
N LYS A 56 20.64 -7.94 -10.60
CA LYS A 56 21.71 -8.95 -10.49
C LYS A 56 21.64 -10.05 -11.55
N TYR A 57 20.47 -10.28 -12.14
CA TYR A 57 20.26 -11.37 -13.07
C TYR A 57 20.05 -10.85 -14.48
N TYR A 58 20.58 -11.59 -15.45
CA TYR A 58 20.54 -11.26 -16.86
C TYR A 58 19.88 -12.38 -17.66
N THR A 59 19.14 -12.00 -18.68
CA THR A 59 18.48 -12.90 -19.62
C THR A 59 18.47 -12.29 -21.03
N ILE A 60 17.92 -13.01 -22.00
CA ILE A 60 17.69 -12.50 -23.35
C ILE A 60 16.19 -12.54 -23.70
N PRO A 61 15.65 -11.57 -24.45
CA PRO A 61 14.23 -11.53 -24.80
C PRO A 61 13.73 -12.82 -25.47
N LYS A 62 14.59 -13.48 -26.26
CA LYS A 62 14.24 -14.69 -27.03
C LYS A 62 13.81 -15.89 -26.17
N ILE A 63 14.23 -15.96 -24.91
CA ILE A 63 13.88 -17.06 -23.99
C ILE A 63 12.86 -16.66 -22.92
N ALA A 64 12.66 -15.35 -22.75
CA ALA A 64 11.73 -14.80 -21.76
C ALA A 64 10.30 -14.91 -22.30
N LYS A 65 9.44 -15.63 -21.57
CA LYS A 65 8.02 -15.78 -21.91
C LYS A 65 7.22 -14.70 -21.18
N PHE A 66 7.20 -13.49 -21.75
CA PHE A 66 6.44 -12.39 -21.19
C PHE A 66 4.93 -12.66 -21.23
N ASP A 67 4.26 -12.27 -20.17
CA ASP A 67 2.80 -12.26 -20.10
C ASP A 67 2.20 -11.06 -20.87
N GLN A 68 0.87 -10.92 -20.79
CA GLN A 68 0.14 -9.82 -21.44
C GLN A 68 0.59 -8.44 -20.94
N THR A 69 1.06 -8.34 -19.68
CA THR A 69 1.55 -7.10 -19.09
C THR A 69 3.01 -6.81 -19.46
N GLY A 70 3.70 -7.77 -20.07
CA GLY A 70 5.10 -7.65 -20.45
C GLY A 70 6.07 -8.03 -19.33
N LEU A 71 5.60 -8.76 -18.31
CA LEU A 71 6.41 -9.26 -17.20
C LEU A 71 6.72 -10.74 -17.39
N TRP A 72 7.88 -11.16 -16.94
CA TRP A 72 8.29 -12.56 -16.91
C TRP A 72 9.00 -12.84 -15.59
N SER A 73 8.63 -13.94 -14.94
CA SER A 73 9.27 -14.38 -13.71
C SER A 73 9.92 -15.74 -13.85
N TRP A 74 11.03 -15.92 -13.13
CA TRP A 74 11.72 -17.20 -12.99
C TRP A 74 12.26 -17.32 -11.57
N HIS A 75 11.78 -18.29 -10.78
CA HIS A 75 12.21 -18.51 -9.39
C HIS A 75 12.21 -17.22 -8.56
N SER A 76 11.09 -16.49 -8.56
CA SER A 76 10.93 -15.20 -7.86
C SER A 76 11.79 -14.03 -8.39
N ILE A 77 12.50 -14.22 -9.50
CA ILE A 77 13.25 -13.17 -10.18
C ILE A 77 12.42 -12.65 -11.35
N TRP A 78 12.14 -11.35 -11.29
CA TRP A 78 11.29 -10.69 -12.26
C TRP A 78 12.06 -9.87 -13.29
N PHE A 79 11.60 -9.96 -14.53
CA PHE A 79 12.06 -9.27 -15.72
C PHE A 79 10.91 -8.57 -16.41
N SER A 80 11.23 -7.48 -17.09
CA SER A 80 10.28 -6.66 -17.83
C SER A 80 10.80 -6.44 -19.23
N LYS A 81 9.90 -6.47 -20.22
CA LYS A 81 10.22 -6.08 -21.60
C LYS A 81 10.65 -4.61 -21.70
N PHE A 82 10.28 -3.80 -20.71
CA PHE A 82 10.60 -2.37 -20.62
C PHE A 82 11.96 -2.10 -19.94
N GLY A 83 12.66 -3.15 -19.52
CA GLY A 83 14.00 -3.05 -18.93
C GLY A 83 13.97 -3.01 -17.40
N ASN A 84 14.52 -1.95 -16.82
CA ASN A 84 14.69 -1.83 -15.37
C ASN A 84 13.39 -1.43 -14.65
N LEU A 85 13.43 -1.40 -13.31
CA LEU A 85 12.26 -1.07 -12.48
C LEU A 85 11.73 0.35 -12.74
N VAL A 86 12.61 1.31 -13.04
CA VAL A 86 12.24 2.70 -13.28
C VAL A 86 11.44 2.83 -14.58
N GLU A 87 11.94 2.22 -15.66
CA GLU A 87 11.25 2.25 -16.95
C GLU A 87 9.96 1.44 -16.90
N THR A 88 9.98 0.28 -16.23
CA THR A 88 8.79 -0.55 -16.05
C THR A 88 7.71 0.19 -15.26
N ALA A 89 8.05 0.80 -14.12
CA ALA A 89 7.09 1.55 -13.32
C ALA A 89 6.50 2.74 -14.08
N LYS A 90 7.32 3.45 -14.86
CA LYS A 90 6.82 4.53 -15.73
C LYS A 90 5.82 3.99 -16.76
N GLU A 91 6.19 2.94 -17.47
CA GLU A 91 5.35 2.41 -18.54
C GLU A 91 4.00 1.92 -18.00
N PHE A 92 4.00 1.21 -16.86
CA PHE A 92 2.77 0.80 -16.18
C PHE A 92 1.89 2.01 -15.81
N VAL A 93 2.48 3.09 -15.29
CA VAL A 93 1.73 4.31 -14.98
C VAL A 93 1.18 4.97 -16.25
N ASP A 94 1.93 5.00 -17.35
CA ASP A 94 1.52 5.63 -18.61
C ASP A 94 0.49 4.81 -19.41
N SER A 95 0.47 3.49 -19.23
CA SER A 95 -0.48 2.55 -19.84
C SER A 95 -1.72 2.31 -18.98
N SER A 96 -1.70 2.71 -17.70
CA SER A 96 -2.82 2.54 -16.78
C SER A 96 -4.03 3.39 -17.19
N MET A 97 -5.23 2.87 -16.94
CA MET A 97 -6.48 3.61 -17.12
C MET A 97 -6.75 4.63 -15.99
N ALA A 98 -6.23 4.39 -14.78
CA ALA A 98 -6.57 5.18 -13.59
C ALA A 98 -5.34 5.62 -12.76
N GLY A 99 -4.14 5.39 -13.27
CA GLY A 99 -2.90 5.51 -12.50
C GLY A 99 -2.70 4.36 -11.52
N PHE A 100 -1.76 4.53 -10.59
CA PHE A 100 -1.45 3.55 -9.56
C PHE A 100 -1.16 4.21 -8.21
N THR A 101 -1.62 3.59 -7.15
CA THR A 101 -1.04 3.78 -5.82
C THR A 101 0.24 2.96 -5.67
N VAL A 102 1.03 3.28 -4.65
CA VAL A 102 2.24 2.49 -4.32
C VAL A 102 1.87 1.02 -4.12
N LYS A 103 0.85 0.72 -3.31
CA LYS A 103 0.45 -0.66 -2.99
C LYS A 103 -0.03 -1.43 -4.21
N GLU A 104 -0.87 -0.84 -5.06
CA GLU A 104 -1.36 -1.49 -6.28
C GLU A 104 -0.20 -1.82 -7.23
N LEU A 105 0.77 -0.90 -7.37
CA LEU A 105 1.93 -1.13 -8.22
C LEU A 105 2.84 -2.22 -7.65
N GLU A 106 3.06 -2.23 -6.34
CA GLU A 106 3.88 -3.26 -5.66
C GLU A 106 3.24 -4.64 -5.74
N GLN A 107 1.92 -4.73 -5.62
CA GLN A 107 1.17 -5.98 -5.83
C GLN A 107 1.31 -6.49 -7.27
N THR A 108 1.33 -5.57 -8.25
CA THR A 108 1.43 -5.93 -9.67
C THR A 108 2.86 -6.31 -10.06
N LEU A 109 3.86 -5.56 -9.60
CA LEU A 109 5.27 -5.77 -9.96
C LEU A 109 5.98 -6.79 -9.05
N HIS A 110 5.36 -7.17 -7.93
CA HIS A 110 5.91 -8.04 -6.90
C HIS A 110 7.24 -7.56 -6.28
N VAL A 111 7.50 -6.25 -6.32
CA VAL A 111 8.70 -5.61 -5.76
C VAL A 111 8.33 -4.25 -5.17
N GLU A 112 9.09 -3.82 -4.16
CA GLU A 112 8.96 -2.47 -3.59
C GLU A 112 9.22 -1.39 -4.65
N ALA A 113 8.26 -0.48 -4.82
CA ALA A 113 8.25 0.51 -5.89
C ALA A 113 8.14 1.95 -5.38
N GLN A 114 7.93 2.15 -4.07
CA GLN A 114 7.79 3.48 -3.47
C GLN A 114 8.93 4.43 -3.84
N HIS A 115 10.18 4.02 -3.64
CA HIS A 115 11.35 4.85 -3.95
C HIS A 115 11.47 5.14 -5.46
N THR A 116 11.15 4.15 -6.30
CA THR A 116 11.15 4.30 -7.76
C THR A 116 10.12 5.33 -8.22
N LEU A 117 8.90 5.28 -7.69
CA LEU A 117 7.85 6.25 -7.98
C LEU A 117 8.20 7.66 -7.51
N LEU A 118 8.83 7.80 -6.34
CA LEU A 118 9.32 9.10 -5.86
C LEU A 118 10.41 9.66 -6.78
N LYS A 119 11.35 8.82 -7.22
CA LYS A 119 12.40 9.23 -8.17
C LYS A 119 11.81 9.68 -9.51
N LEU A 120 10.84 8.93 -10.05
CA LEU A 120 10.14 9.30 -11.29
C LEU A 120 9.38 10.62 -11.16
N PHE A 121 8.75 10.86 -10.01
CA PHE A 121 8.04 12.11 -9.73
C PHE A 121 9.01 13.30 -9.65
N GLN A 122 10.12 13.16 -8.91
CA GLN A 122 11.16 14.19 -8.83
C GLN A 122 11.77 14.51 -10.19
N ALA A 123 11.96 13.49 -11.03
CA ALA A 123 12.44 13.64 -12.40
C ALA A 123 11.37 14.19 -13.37
N LYS A 124 10.18 14.56 -12.90
CA LYS A 124 9.05 15.05 -13.72
C LYS A 124 8.66 14.09 -14.85
N ARG A 125 8.83 12.79 -14.64
CA ARG A 125 8.44 11.74 -15.61
C ARG A 125 7.05 11.18 -15.33
N ILE A 126 6.55 11.36 -14.11
CA ILE A 126 5.17 11.07 -13.69
C ILE A 126 4.65 12.19 -12.81
N TYR A 127 3.35 12.26 -12.63
CA TYR A 127 2.70 13.22 -11.73
C TYR A 127 2.06 12.50 -10.54
N ARG A 128 1.97 13.17 -9.40
CA ARG A 128 1.38 12.62 -8.17
C ARG A 128 0.22 13.51 -7.71
N LYS A 129 -0.94 12.90 -7.46
CA LYS A 129 -2.13 13.58 -6.94
C LYS A 129 -2.72 12.82 -5.75
N LYS A 130 -3.19 13.55 -4.74
CA LYS A 130 -3.93 12.97 -3.62
C LYS A 130 -5.40 12.79 -4.03
N ILE A 131 -5.91 11.56 -4.01
CA ILE A 131 -7.30 11.20 -4.34
C ILE A 131 -7.80 10.27 -3.22
N SER A 132 -8.93 10.61 -2.60
CA SER A 132 -9.53 9.88 -1.47
C SER A 132 -8.54 9.53 -0.35
N GLY A 133 -7.67 10.48 0.00
CA GLY A 133 -6.67 10.31 1.06
C GLY A 133 -5.37 9.62 0.65
N LEU A 134 -5.32 8.97 -0.51
CA LEU A 134 -4.15 8.23 -1.00
C LEU A 134 -3.42 8.99 -2.11
N TYR A 135 -2.10 8.80 -2.20
CA TYR A 135 -1.33 9.30 -3.33
C TYR A 135 -1.45 8.35 -4.52
N VAL A 136 -1.98 8.87 -5.62
CA VAL A 136 -2.07 8.20 -6.91
C VAL A 136 -1.07 8.83 -7.86
N TYR A 137 -0.26 7.99 -8.48
CA TYR A 137 0.72 8.33 -9.50
C TYR A 137 0.09 8.12 -10.87
N VAL A 138 0.19 9.15 -11.71
CA VAL A 138 -0.46 9.25 -13.02
C VAL A 138 0.55 9.74 -14.06
N ALA A 139 0.22 9.58 -15.32
CA ALA A 139 1.03 10.00 -16.45
C ALA A 139 1.43 11.48 -16.34
N PHE A 140 2.64 11.79 -16.81
CA PHE A 140 3.07 13.19 -16.88
C PHE A 140 2.35 13.95 -17.99
N ASP A 141 1.94 13.29 -19.08
CA ASP A 141 1.18 13.91 -20.15
C ASP A 141 -0.17 14.49 -19.64
N PRO A 142 -0.48 15.78 -19.87
CA PRO A 142 -1.71 16.40 -19.35
C PRO A 142 -3.01 15.75 -19.83
N THR A 143 -3.04 15.24 -21.07
CA THR A 143 -4.27 14.67 -21.64
C THR A 143 -4.59 13.32 -20.99
N LYS A 144 -3.60 12.42 -20.94
CA LYS A 144 -3.70 11.15 -20.23
C LYS A 144 -3.94 11.36 -18.74
N ARG A 145 -3.24 12.31 -18.12
CA ARG A 145 -3.41 12.63 -16.70
C ARG A 145 -4.85 13.00 -16.36
N LYS A 146 -5.47 13.86 -17.16
CA LYS A 146 -6.88 14.25 -16.95
C LYS A 146 -7.80 13.03 -17.04
N SER A 147 -7.60 12.19 -18.05
CA SER A 147 -8.36 10.94 -18.24
C SER A 147 -8.19 9.98 -17.05
N GLN A 148 -6.95 9.70 -16.63
CA GLN A 148 -6.66 8.80 -15.51
C GLN A 148 -7.25 9.29 -14.19
N ILE A 149 -7.13 10.59 -13.90
CA ILE A 149 -7.72 11.18 -12.70
C ILE A 149 -9.25 11.10 -12.74
N ALA A 150 -9.87 11.35 -13.90
CA ALA A 150 -11.31 11.24 -14.07
C ALA A 150 -11.77 9.80 -13.83
N MET A 151 -11.13 8.82 -14.48
CA MET A 151 -11.42 7.40 -14.31
C MET A 151 -11.27 6.96 -12.85
N ARG A 152 -10.18 7.35 -12.19
CA ARG A 152 -9.92 7.03 -10.78
C ARG A 152 -11.00 7.62 -9.87
N LYS A 153 -11.43 8.86 -10.12
CA LYS A 153 -12.51 9.48 -9.36
C LYS A 153 -13.83 8.78 -9.60
N SER A 154 -14.17 8.43 -10.84
CA SER A 154 -15.40 7.69 -11.14
C SER A 154 -15.43 6.34 -10.44
N SER A 155 -14.33 5.57 -10.47
CA SER A 155 -14.24 4.29 -9.75
C SER A 155 -14.23 4.45 -8.23
N ALA A 156 -13.60 5.50 -7.70
CA ALA A 156 -13.64 5.78 -6.26
C ALA A 156 -15.05 6.21 -5.81
N SER A 157 -15.72 7.07 -6.59
CA SER A 157 -17.12 7.45 -6.38
C SER A 157 -18.04 6.24 -6.53
N GLN A 158 -17.77 5.35 -7.49
CA GLN A 158 -18.55 4.13 -7.70
C GLN A 158 -18.33 3.15 -6.56
N PHE A 159 -17.11 2.97 -6.04
CA PHE A 159 -16.85 2.14 -4.86
C PHE A 159 -17.49 2.75 -3.60
N GLU A 160 -17.40 4.08 -3.42
CA GLU A 160 -18.10 4.79 -2.34
C GLU A 160 -19.63 4.69 -2.47
N PHE A 161 -20.13 4.63 -3.71
CA PHE A 161 -21.53 4.42 -4.04
C PHE A 161 -21.97 2.97 -3.84
N ASP A 162 -21.17 1.98 -4.24
CA ASP A 162 -21.43 0.54 -4.08
C ASP A 162 -21.45 0.19 -2.60
N LEU A 163 -20.49 0.71 -1.83
CA LEU A 163 -20.45 0.54 -0.38
C LEU A 163 -21.59 1.30 0.31
N SER A 164 -22.05 2.43 -0.26
CA SER A 164 -23.28 3.09 0.19
C SER A 164 -24.55 2.33 -0.21
N TYR A 165 -24.50 1.58 -1.32
CA TYR A 165 -25.58 0.78 -1.84
C TYR A 165 -25.70 -0.51 -1.06
N GLU A 166 -24.61 -1.19 -0.73
CA GLU A 166 -24.54 -2.32 0.20
C GLU A 166 -25.08 -1.92 1.58
N LEU A 167 -24.76 -0.72 2.08
CA LEU A 167 -25.36 -0.16 3.30
C LEU A 167 -26.86 0.14 3.17
N LYS A 168 -27.30 0.61 2.00
CA LYS A 168 -28.73 0.84 1.72
C LYS A 168 -29.50 -0.46 1.51
N ALA A 169 -28.84 -1.48 0.95
CA ALA A 169 -29.32 -2.81 0.61
C ALA A 169 -29.26 -3.79 1.78
N LEU A 170 -28.71 -3.38 2.93
CA LEU A 170 -29.05 -4.02 4.19
C LEU A 170 -30.56 -4.00 4.32
N SER A 171 -31.17 -5.18 4.50
CA SER A 171 -32.60 -5.26 4.73
C SER A 171 -32.96 -4.41 5.96
N GLU A 172 -34.16 -3.83 6.00
CA GLU A 172 -34.58 -3.00 7.13
C GLU A 172 -34.53 -3.78 8.45
N GLU A 173 -34.74 -5.10 8.39
CA GLU A 173 -34.59 -6.02 9.51
C GLU A 173 -33.15 -6.09 10.02
N LEU A 174 -32.16 -6.12 9.12
CA LEU A 174 -30.75 -6.14 9.52
C LEU A 174 -30.32 -4.79 10.12
N LYS A 175 -30.78 -3.67 9.55
CA LYS A 175 -30.55 -2.33 10.14
C LYS A 175 -31.14 -2.24 11.55
N ALA A 176 -32.37 -2.71 11.73
CA ALA A 176 -33.01 -2.77 13.03
C ALA A 176 -32.25 -3.68 14.02
N ALA A 177 -31.79 -4.85 13.57
CA ALA A 177 -30.98 -5.76 14.39
C ALA A 177 -29.64 -5.12 14.81
N ILE A 178 -28.97 -4.38 13.91
CA ILE A 178 -27.73 -3.67 14.22
C ILE A 178 -27.98 -2.56 15.26
N ILE A 179 -29.05 -1.77 15.12
CA ILE A 179 -29.41 -0.72 16.08
C ILE A 179 -29.75 -1.34 17.44
N LEU A 180 -30.51 -2.44 17.45
CA LEU A 180 -30.86 -3.16 18.66
C LEU A 180 -29.61 -3.71 19.35
N PHE A 181 -28.73 -4.39 18.60
CA PHE A 181 -27.45 -4.89 19.12
C PHE A 181 -26.59 -3.75 19.68
N PHE A 182 -26.48 -2.64 18.95
CA PHE A 182 -25.72 -1.47 19.36
C PHE A 182 -26.24 -0.87 20.68
N SER A 183 -27.56 -0.93 20.91
CA SER A 183 -28.17 -0.47 22.16
C SER A 183 -27.75 -1.32 23.38
N LEU A 184 -27.39 -2.59 23.19
CA LEU A 184 -26.93 -3.50 24.26
C LEU A 184 -25.47 -3.25 24.67
N LEU A 185 -24.70 -2.55 23.84
CA LEU A 185 -23.28 -2.28 24.07
C LEU A 185 -23.08 -1.16 25.09
N ASN A 186 -21.99 -1.24 25.87
CA ASN A 186 -21.54 -0.14 26.72
C ASN A 186 -20.83 0.96 25.91
N GLU A 187 -20.58 2.12 26.53
CA GLU A 187 -20.01 3.29 25.83
C GLU A 187 -18.64 3.04 25.17
N LYS A 188 -17.80 2.17 25.76
CA LYS A 188 -16.51 1.79 25.18
C LYS A 188 -16.73 0.89 23.96
N GLN A 189 -17.57 -0.13 24.09
CA GLN A 189 -17.91 -1.07 23.01
C GLN A 189 -18.61 -0.36 21.85
N ARG A 190 -19.54 0.56 22.12
CA ARG A 190 -20.22 1.36 21.09
C ARG A 190 -19.25 2.14 20.23
N ARG A 191 -18.32 2.86 20.86
CA ARG A 191 -17.29 3.63 20.15
C ARG A 191 -16.36 2.72 19.33
N LEU A 192 -15.91 1.60 19.88
CA LEU A 192 -15.05 0.66 19.16
C LEU A 192 -15.80 -0.01 17.98
N TYR A 193 -17.03 -0.48 18.22
CA TYR A 193 -17.86 -1.08 17.18
C TYR A 193 -18.13 -0.10 16.04
N ALA A 194 -18.51 1.14 16.36
CA ALA A 194 -18.72 2.18 15.36
C ALA A 194 -17.42 2.48 14.58
N GLY A 195 -16.27 2.51 15.26
CA GLY A 195 -14.96 2.66 14.62
C GLY A 195 -14.58 1.50 13.69
N LEU A 196 -14.93 0.27 14.06
CA LEU A 196 -14.71 -0.94 13.26
C LEU A 196 -15.58 -0.91 11.99
N GLU A 197 -16.87 -0.64 12.15
CA GLU A 197 -17.80 -0.55 11.01
C GLU A 197 -17.42 0.62 10.09
N ALA A 198 -17.01 1.76 10.64
CA ALA A 198 -16.51 2.88 9.84
C ALA A 198 -15.21 2.54 9.10
N PHE A 199 -14.34 1.72 9.69
CA PHE A 199 -13.13 1.24 9.03
C PHE A 199 -13.43 0.30 7.86
N LYS A 200 -14.35 -0.66 8.05
CA LYS A 200 -14.82 -1.55 6.98
C LYS A 200 -15.36 -0.74 5.80
N LEU A 201 -16.03 0.38 6.10
CA LEU A 201 -16.64 1.27 5.12
C LEU A 201 -15.69 2.29 4.45
N GLY A 202 -14.42 2.36 4.84
CA GLY A 202 -13.45 3.27 4.19
C GLY A 202 -13.85 4.75 4.20
N TYR A 203 -13.76 5.44 3.06
CA TYR A 203 -13.94 6.89 2.99
C TYR A 203 -15.39 7.32 3.27
N GLY A 204 -15.56 8.29 4.17
CA GLY A 204 -16.88 8.73 4.63
C GLY A 204 -17.58 7.76 5.58
N GLY A 205 -16.95 6.63 5.92
CA GLY A 205 -17.47 5.64 6.86
C GLY A 205 -17.84 6.25 8.22
N ASP A 206 -16.97 7.12 8.76
CA ASP A 206 -17.23 7.80 10.03
C ASP A 206 -18.56 8.58 10.03
N LYS A 207 -18.87 9.28 8.94
CA LYS A 207 -20.12 10.06 8.80
C LYS A 207 -21.35 9.17 8.61
N LYS A 208 -21.23 8.12 7.78
CA LYS A 208 -22.32 7.19 7.51
C LYS A 208 -22.70 6.39 8.77
N ILE A 209 -21.71 5.91 9.52
CA ILE A 209 -21.93 5.17 10.77
C ILE A 209 -22.44 6.09 11.87
N ALA A 210 -21.92 7.32 11.98
CA ALA A 210 -22.45 8.33 12.89
C ALA A 210 -23.95 8.56 12.65
N GLN A 211 -24.37 8.69 11.39
CA GLN A 211 -25.77 8.86 11.03
C GLN A 211 -26.62 7.62 11.33
N LEU A 212 -26.12 6.41 11.04
CA LEU A 212 -26.85 5.16 11.28
C LEU A 212 -27.04 4.86 12.77
N LEU A 213 -26.00 5.07 13.57
CA LEU A 213 -25.98 4.72 15.00
C LEU A 213 -26.30 5.89 15.93
N GLY A 214 -26.56 7.09 15.39
CA GLY A 214 -26.84 8.29 16.17
C GLY A 214 -25.67 8.78 17.02
N LEU A 215 -24.44 8.64 16.53
CA LEU A 215 -23.22 9.03 17.23
C LEU A 215 -22.60 10.33 16.67
N ASP A 216 -21.78 10.99 17.47
CA ASP A 216 -20.91 12.05 16.97
C ASP A 216 -19.78 11.49 16.09
N VAL A 217 -19.49 12.17 14.97
CA VAL A 217 -18.50 11.74 13.97
C VAL A 217 -17.10 11.62 14.58
N HIS A 218 -16.73 12.51 15.50
CA HIS A 218 -15.42 12.44 16.18
C HIS A 218 -15.34 11.26 17.15
N THR A 219 -16.46 10.83 17.73
CA THR A 219 -16.52 9.63 18.58
C THR A 219 -16.23 8.37 17.76
N VAL A 220 -16.81 8.27 16.55
CA VAL A 220 -16.55 7.17 15.61
C VAL A 220 -15.08 7.18 15.15
N ALA A 221 -14.57 8.35 14.77
CA ALA A 221 -13.17 8.51 14.35
C ALA A 221 -12.18 8.14 15.48
N LYS A 222 -12.49 8.52 16.72
CA LYS A 222 -11.71 8.15 17.91
C LYS A 222 -11.71 6.64 18.14
N GLY A 223 -12.88 5.99 18.08
CA GLY A 223 -12.96 4.53 18.21
C GLY A 223 -12.18 3.78 17.14
N ARG A 224 -12.19 4.31 15.90
CA ARG A 224 -11.37 3.79 14.81
C ARG A 224 -9.87 3.93 15.11
N GLN A 225 -9.43 5.06 15.65
CA GLN A 225 -8.03 5.23 16.07
C GLN A 225 -7.66 4.28 17.22
N ASP A 226 -8.50 4.18 18.25
CA ASP A 226 -8.29 3.31 19.43
C ASP A 226 -8.11 1.83 19.02
N LEU A 227 -8.81 1.36 17.97
CA LEU A 227 -8.68 -0.01 17.43
C LEU A 227 -7.30 -0.32 16.85
N PHE A 228 -6.67 0.64 16.16
CA PHE A 228 -5.40 0.41 15.45
C PHE A 228 -4.17 0.84 16.24
N THR A 229 -4.34 1.57 17.35
CA THR A 229 -3.25 1.95 18.26
C THR A 229 -2.99 0.92 19.36
N GLY A 230 -3.80 -0.15 19.45
CA GLY A 230 -3.58 -1.25 20.40
C GLY A 230 -3.89 -0.89 21.86
N GLN A 231 -4.51 0.26 22.14
CA GLN A 231 -4.88 0.71 23.49
C GLN A 231 -6.20 0.08 23.98
N ILE A 232 -6.42 -1.20 23.68
CA ILE A 232 -7.63 -1.90 24.11
C ILE A 232 -7.29 -2.66 25.39
N GLU A 233 -7.42 -2.00 26.55
CA GLU A 233 -7.38 -2.72 27.82
C GLU A 233 -8.56 -3.71 27.88
N GLU A 234 -8.28 -5.01 27.81
CA GLU A 234 -9.27 -6.09 27.70
C GLU A 234 -10.09 -6.28 29.00
N GLN A 235 -9.55 -5.88 30.16
CA GLN A 235 -10.10 -6.29 31.46
C GLN A 235 -10.64 -5.15 32.35
N ARG A 236 -10.47 -3.88 31.97
CA ARG A 236 -10.91 -2.72 32.78
C ARG A 236 -11.97 -1.88 32.06
N ILE A 237 -13.16 -1.81 32.65
CA ILE A 237 -14.26 -0.93 32.21
C ILE A 237 -14.09 0.51 32.74
N ARG A 238 -13.35 0.68 33.86
CA ARG A 238 -13.06 1.98 34.49
C ARG A 238 -11.56 2.16 34.66
N GLN A 239 -11.05 3.37 34.39
CA GLN A 239 -9.69 3.75 34.78
C GLN A 239 -9.55 3.83 36.30
N GLU A 240 -8.35 3.54 36.79
CA GLU A 240 -7.99 3.64 38.20
C GLU A 240 -8.14 5.10 38.68
N GLY A 241 -8.93 5.32 39.74
CA GLY A 241 -9.12 6.66 40.33
C GLY A 241 -10.35 7.47 39.88
N ALA A 242 -11.20 6.96 38.97
CA ALA A 242 -12.40 7.67 38.49
C ALA A 242 -13.63 7.59 39.44
N GLY A 243 -13.41 7.39 40.74
CA GLY A 243 -14.46 7.46 41.76
C GLY A 243 -14.84 8.91 42.08
N ARG A 244 -16.10 9.14 42.46
CA ARG A 244 -16.53 10.43 43.02
C ARG A 244 -15.73 10.68 44.29
N LYS A 245 -14.97 11.78 44.37
CA LYS A 245 -14.28 12.18 45.61
C LYS A 245 -15.32 12.25 46.74
N PRO A 246 -15.09 11.59 47.90
CA PRO A 246 -16.05 11.62 49.00
C PRO A 246 -16.29 13.06 49.43
N VAL A 247 -17.57 13.45 49.50
CA VAL A 247 -18.02 14.75 50.01
C VAL A 247 -18.06 14.68 51.53
N GLU A 248 -16.94 14.31 52.16
CA GLU A 248 -16.81 14.53 53.60
C GLU A 248 -16.35 15.97 53.81
N LYS A 249 -17.29 16.82 54.23
CA LYS A 249 -16.93 18.11 54.81
C LYS A 249 -16.01 17.84 55.99
N LYS A 250 -14.76 18.32 55.92
CA LYS A 250 -13.86 18.39 57.09
C LYS A 250 -14.60 19.13 58.21
N ILE A 251 -15.10 18.39 59.20
CA ILE A 251 -15.60 18.98 60.44
C ILE A 251 -14.39 19.62 61.09
N ARG A 252 -14.41 20.96 61.21
CA ARG A 252 -13.46 21.71 62.03
C ARG A 252 -13.61 21.18 63.46
N LYS A 253 -12.57 20.54 63.99
CA LYS A 253 -12.49 20.21 65.41
C LYS A 253 -12.62 21.52 66.19
N SER A 254 -13.71 21.69 66.94
CA SER A 254 -13.83 22.72 67.95
C SER A 254 -12.76 22.46 69.02
N SER A 255 -12.00 23.50 69.32
CA SER A 255 -11.02 23.50 70.41
C SER A 255 -11.72 23.29 71.75
N LYS A 256 -11.05 22.53 72.62
CA LYS A 256 -11.45 22.18 73.98
C LYS A 256 -11.89 23.41 74.80
N ARG A 257 -13.10 23.38 75.34
CA ARG A 257 -13.46 23.94 76.66
C ARG A 257 -13.45 22.75 77.63
N SER A 258 -13.03 22.81 78.89
CA SER A 258 -12.54 23.84 79.81
C SER A 258 -12.14 23.06 81.08
N LYS A 259 -11.23 23.53 81.93
CA LYS A 259 -11.46 24.32 83.16
C LYS A 259 -10.20 24.14 84.00
N ASN A 260 -9.88 25.12 84.85
CA ASN A 260 -9.68 24.87 86.28
C ASN A 260 -9.83 26.20 87.02
N TYR A 261 -10.68 26.17 88.06
CA TYR A 261 -10.50 26.95 89.28
C TYR A 261 -9.36 26.30 90.07
#